data_AF-A0A0Q5QG85-F1
#
_entry.id   AF-A0A0Q5QG85-F1
#
_cell.length_a   1.000
_cell.length_b   1.000
_cell.length_c   1.000
_cell.angle_alpha   90.00
_cell.angle_beta   90.00
_cell.angle_gamma   90.00
#
_symmetry.space_group_name_H-M   'P 1'
#
loop_
_entity.id
_entity.type
_entity.pdbx_description
1 polymer ?
#
loop_
_entity_poly.entity_id
_entity_poly.type
_entity_poly.pdbx_seq_one_letter_code
_entity_poly.pdbx_strand_id
1 'polypeptide(L)'
;MSGGSPDDGYAVDLQLLDETTAEVSRFLGKLSSLVDDVERDVAKQCSTTWSGDAAKAFTEHQSRWEAAMSRARGELEEMRLAAQTAHSNYSAARAANLSMLGR
;
A
#
# COMPACT_ATOMS: atom_id res chain seq x y z
N MET A 1 26.97 -23.45 -28.46
CA MET A 1 27.22 -22.74 -27.20
C MET A 1 27.21 -21.25 -27.51
N SER A 2 26.06 -20.59 -27.37
CA SER A 2 25.97 -19.13 -27.49
C SER A 2 25.78 -18.56 -26.09
N GLY A 3 26.73 -17.72 -25.69
CA GLY A 3 26.83 -17.15 -24.34
C GLY A 3 25.64 -16.25 -24.04
N GLY A 4 24.98 -16.53 -22.91
CA GLY A 4 24.13 -15.55 -22.26
C GLY A 4 25.02 -14.47 -21.64
N SER A 5 24.78 -13.22 -22.02
CA SER A 5 25.42 -12.07 -21.39
C SER A 5 25.01 -11.98 -19.91
N PRO A 6 25.93 -11.71 -18.98
CA PRO A 6 25.65 -11.70 -17.54
C PRO A 6 25.08 -10.36 -17.02
N ASP A 7 24.46 -9.54 -17.88
CA ASP A 7 24.20 -8.12 -17.58
C ASP A 7 22.72 -7.71 -17.63
N ASP A 8 21.79 -8.66 -17.53
CA ASP A 8 20.41 -8.33 -17.15
C ASP A 8 20.36 -8.20 -15.61
N GLY A 9 21.07 -7.20 -15.10
CA GLY A 9 20.98 -6.83 -13.69
C GLY A 9 19.53 -6.60 -13.31
N TYR A 10 19.08 -7.17 -12.20
CA TYR A 10 17.74 -6.94 -11.65
C TYR A 10 17.51 -5.44 -11.43
N ALA A 11 16.94 -4.76 -12.42
CA ALA A 11 16.52 -3.38 -12.32
C ALA A 11 15.08 -3.37 -11.81
N VAL A 12 14.86 -2.76 -10.65
CA VAL A 12 13.50 -2.50 -10.16
C VAL A 12 12.87 -1.47 -11.09
N ASP A 13 11.74 -1.84 -11.70
CA ASP A 13 10.90 -0.89 -12.43
C ASP A 13 10.19 -0.01 -11.40
N LEU A 14 10.73 1.20 -11.21
CA LEU A 14 10.24 2.16 -10.22
C LEU A 14 8.90 2.76 -10.62
N GLN A 15 8.59 2.82 -11.92
CA GLN A 15 7.28 3.28 -12.38
C GLN A 15 6.23 2.22 -12.05
N LEU A 16 6.51 0.94 -12.33
CA LEU A 16 5.62 -0.16 -11.97
C LEU A 16 5.38 -0.22 -10.46
N LEU A 17 6.41 0.06 -9.64
CA LEU A 17 6.28 0.10 -8.19
C LEU A 17 5.36 1.25 -7.71
N ASP A 18 5.48 2.44 -8.30
CA ASP A 18 4.59 3.57 -8.00
C ASP A 18 3.14 3.27 -8.40
N GLU A 19 2.93 2.71 -9.61
CA GLU A 19 1.61 2.32 -10.11
C GLU A 19 0.96 1.26 -9.21
N THR A 20 1.72 0.25 -8.80
CA THR A 20 1.27 -0.82 -7.90
C THR A 20 0.87 -0.25 -6.54
N THR A 21 1.71 0.61 -5.93
CA THR A 21 1.42 1.23 -4.64
C THR A 21 0.15 2.09 -4.69
N ALA A 22 -0.05 2.81 -5.79
CA ALA A 22 -1.26 3.61 -6.01
C ALA A 22 -2.52 2.74 -6.20
N GLU A 23 -2.41 1.58 -6.85
CA GLU A 23 -3.51 0.62 -6.98
C GLU A 23 -3.90 0.01 -5.63
N VAL A 24 -2.93 -0.46 -4.84
CA VAL A 24 -3.19 -1.05 -3.53
C VAL A 24 -3.81 -0.01 -2.58
N SER A 25 -3.33 1.25 -2.62
CA SER A 25 -3.92 2.33 -1.83
C SER A 25 -5.39 2.59 -2.18
N ARG A 26 -5.73 2.59 -3.48
CA ARG A 26 -7.12 2.72 -3.94
C ARG A 26 -7.98 1.54 -3.49
N PHE A 27 -7.44 0.32 -3.55
CA PHE A 27 -8.13 -0.88 -3.09
C PHE A 27 -8.42 -0.81 -1.57
N LEU A 28 -7.42 -0.46 -0.76
CA LEU A 28 -7.60 -0.26 0.68
C LEU A 28 -8.66 0.81 1.00
N GLY A 29 -8.68 1.90 0.25
CA GLY A 29 -9.73 2.93 0.39
C GLY A 29 -11.13 2.36 0.16
N LYS A 30 -11.33 1.62 -0.94
CA LYS A 30 -12.62 0.97 -1.25
C LYS A 30 -13.02 -0.05 -0.19
N LEU A 31 -12.07 -0.86 0.28
CA LEU A 31 -12.33 -1.88 1.29
C LEU A 31 -12.70 -1.25 2.64
N SER A 32 -12.03 -0.15 3.03
CA SER A 32 -12.39 0.62 4.23
C SER A 32 -13.83 1.12 4.14
N SER A 33 -14.22 1.76 3.03
CA SER A 33 -15.58 2.27 2.87
C SER A 33 -16.64 1.17 2.89
N LEU A 34 -16.36 0.01 2.28
CA LEU A 34 -17.27 -1.14 2.32
C LEU A 34 -17.50 -1.64 3.75
N VAL A 35 -16.44 -1.75 4.55
CA VAL A 35 -16.57 -2.18 5.95
C VAL A 35 -17.29 -1.11 6.77
N ASP A 36 -16.97 0.16 6.61
CA ASP A 36 -17.65 1.26 7.31
C ASP A 36 -19.16 1.29 7.00
N ASP A 37 -19.55 0.98 5.75
CA ASP A 37 -20.95 0.91 5.35
C ASP A 37 -21.66 -0.30 5.95
N VAL A 38 -21.03 -1.48 5.94
CA VAL A 38 -21.56 -2.68 6.61
C VAL A 38 -21.73 -2.41 8.10
N GLU A 39 -20.74 -1.81 8.75
CA GLU A 39 -20.80 -1.47 10.18
C GLU A 39 -21.95 -0.52 10.47
N ARG A 40 -22.12 0.53 9.66
CA ARG A 40 -23.20 1.51 9.80
C ARG A 40 -24.57 0.86 9.68
N ASP A 41 -24.74 -0.06 8.74
CA ASP A 41 -26.02 -0.73 8.51
C ASP A 41 -26.33 -1.75 9.59
N VAL A 42 -25.32 -2.52 10.03
CA VAL A 42 -25.43 -3.43 11.17
C VAL A 42 -25.77 -2.66 12.44
N ALA A 43 -25.06 -1.57 12.75
CA ALA A 43 -25.31 -0.75 13.92
C ALA A 43 -26.74 -0.17 13.92
N LYS A 44 -27.23 0.31 12.77
CA LYS A 44 -28.62 0.78 12.63
C LYS A 44 -29.62 -0.33 12.94
N GLN A 45 -29.47 -1.51 12.32
CA GLN A 45 -30.43 -2.62 12.45
C GLN A 45 -30.40 -3.29 13.82
N CYS A 46 -29.21 -3.36 14.45
CA CYS A 46 -29.00 -4.09 15.70
C CYS A 46 -28.98 -3.20 16.94
N SER A 47 -29.04 -1.87 16.81
CA SER A 47 -29.07 -0.93 17.94
C SER A 47 -30.16 -1.22 18.99
N THR A 48 -31.25 -1.88 18.59
CA THR A 48 -32.35 -2.30 19.48
C THR A 48 -32.22 -3.71 20.04
N THR A 49 -31.34 -4.54 19.50
CA THR A 49 -31.38 -6.01 19.68
C THR A 49 -30.04 -6.60 20.15
N TRP A 50 -28.92 -5.93 19.91
CA TRP A 50 -27.61 -6.33 20.42
C TRP A 50 -27.33 -5.68 21.77
N SER A 51 -27.34 -6.50 22.81
CA SER A 51 -26.88 -6.14 24.15
C SER A 51 -25.89 -7.20 24.64
N GLY A 52 -25.08 -6.84 25.64
CA GLY A 52 -24.14 -7.76 26.25
C GLY A 52 -23.00 -8.18 25.30
N ASP A 53 -22.78 -9.49 25.17
CA ASP A 53 -21.56 -10.04 24.56
C ASP A 53 -21.48 -9.82 23.05
N ALA A 54 -22.62 -9.79 22.34
CA ALA A 54 -22.65 -9.53 20.90
C ALA A 54 -22.18 -8.10 20.57
N ALA A 55 -22.61 -7.11 21.35
CA ALA A 55 -22.18 -5.72 21.19
C ALA A 55 -20.67 -5.57 21.46
N LYS A 56 -20.15 -6.23 22.51
CA LYS A 56 -18.73 -6.23 22.83
C LYS A 56 -17.89 -6.87 21.72
N ALA A 57 -18.30 -8.05 21.24
CA ALA A 57 -17.59 -8.74 20.17
C ALA A 57 -17.54 -7.87 18.90
N PHE A 58 -18.65 -7.24 18.52
CA PHE A 58 -18.70 -6.33 17.38
C PHE A 58 -17.72 -5.16 17.52
N THR A 59 -17.74 -4.45 18.65
CA THR A 59 -16.80 -3.35 18.92
C THR A 59 -15.34 -3.82 18.90
N GLU A 60 -15.05 -5.01 19.41
CA GLU A 60 -13.70 -5.57 19.38
C GLU A 60 -13.25 -5.91 17.95
N HIS A 61 -14.14 -6.48 17.14
CA HIS A 61 -13.88 -6.72 15.72
C HIS A 61 -13.63 -5.42 14.96
N GLN A 62 -14.44 -4.39 15.19
CA GLN A 62 -14.27 -3.07 14.60
C GLN A 62 -12.92 -2.43 14.98
N SER A 63 -12.57 -2.45 16.27
CA SER A 63 -11.29 -1.89 16.72
C SER A 63 -10.10 -2.60 16.09
N ARG A 64 -10.16 -3.94 15.95
CA ARG A 64 -9.11 -4.71 15.27
C ARG A 64 -9.04 -4.38 13.77
N TRP A 65 -10.18 -4.18 13.13
CA TRP A 65 -10.26 -3.79 11.73
C TRP A 65 -9.62 -2.42 11.48
N GLU A 66 -10.02 -1.42 12.25
CA GLU A 66 -9.47 -0.05 12.17
C GLU A 66 -7.94 -0.05 12.38
N ALA A 67 -7.47 -0.82 13.36
CA ALA A 67 -6.04 -0.98 13.62
C ALA A 67 -5.30 -1.64 12.45
N ALA A 68 -5.87 -2.68 11.83
CA ALA A 68 -5.27 -3.36 10.68
C ALA A 68 -5.20 -2.45 9.45
N MET A 69 -6.28 -1.70 9.17
CA MET A 69 -6.31 -0.74 8.07
C MET A 69 -5.35 0.42 8.27
N SER A 70 -5.20 0.89 9.51
CA SER A 70 -4.21 1.92 9.86
C SER A 70 -2.79 1.44 9.58
N ARG A 71 -2.44 0.22 10.02
CA ARG A 71 -1.13 -0.39 9.74
C ARG A 71 -0.86 -0.55 8.24
N ALA A 72 -1.81 -1.12 7.50
CA ALA A 72 -1.66 -1.33 6.06
C ALA A 72 -1.45 -0.01 5.29
N ARG A 73 -2.15 1.07 5.68
CA ARG A 73 -1.94 2.40 5.10
C ARG A 73 -0.56 2.98 5.43
N GLY A 74 -0.08 2.78 6.66
CA GLY A 74 1.27 3.19 7.05
C GLY A 74 2.36 2.46 6.26
N GLU A 75 2.27 1.15 6.16
CA GLU A 75 3.23 0.31 5.41
C GLU A 75 3.28 0.68 3.92
N LEU A 76 2.13 0.96 3.29
CA LEU A 76 2.10 1.43 1.90
C LEU A 76 2.74 2.80 1.71
N GLU A 77 2.57 3.71 2.67
CA GLU A 77 3.19 5.03 2.61
C GLU A 77 4.71 4.91 2.76
N GLU A 78 5.21 4.01 3.61
CA GLU A 78 6.63 3.70 3.71
C GLU A 78 7.18 3.14 2.39
N MET A 79 6.46 2.20 1.75
CA MET A 79 6.83 1.67 0.43
C MET A 79 6.87 2.78 -0.63
N ARG A 80 5.89 3.69 -0.63
CA ARG A 80 5.83 4.84 -1.54
C ARG A 80 7.03 5.76 -1.38
N LEU A 81 7.39 6.10 -0.13
CA LEU A 81 8.53 6.96 0.16
C LEU A 81 9.86 6.30 -0.23
N ALA A 82 9.99 5.00 -0.01
CA ALA A 82 11.16 4.23 -0.44
C ALA A 82 11.29 4.23 -1.98
N ALA A 83 10.19 4.01 -2.71
CA ALA A 83 10.15 4.07 -4.17
C ALA A 83 10.57 5.44 -4.71
N GLN A 84 10.05 6.53 -4.14
CA GLN A 84 10.43 7.89 -4.53
C GLN A 84 11.90 8.21 -4.27
N THR A 85 12.41 7.77 -3.12
CA THR A 85 13.82 7.94 -2.77
C THR A 85 14.71 7.19 -3.77
N ALA A 86 14.36 5.95 -4.12
CA ALA A 86 15.06 5.19 -5.14
C ALA A 86 15.01 5.91 -6.51
N HIS A 87 13.83 6.39 -6.93
CA HIS A 87 13.65 7.09 -8.20
C HIS A 87 14.54 8.33 -8.33
N SER A 88 14.61 9.14 -7.26
CA SER A 88 15.48 10.30 -7.18
C SER A 88 16.96 9.90 -7.29
N ASN A 89 17.39 8.91 -6.51
CA ASN A 89 18.78 8.45 -6.47
C ASN A 89 19.24 7.87 -7.82
N TYR A 90 18.43 7.01 -8.44
CA TYR A 90 18.76 6.40 -9.73
C TYR A 90 18.79 7.45 -10.86
N SER A 91 17.84 8.39 -10.86
CA SER A 91 17.81 9.48 -11.83
C SER A 91 19.03 10.39 -11.70
N ALA A 92 19.42 10.74 -10.48
CA ALA A 92 20.60 11.56 -10.20
C ALA A 92 21.89 10.85 -10.63
N ALA A 93 22.04 9.56 -10.29
CA ALA A 93 23.20 8.76 -10.70
C ALA A 93 23.32 8.66 -12.22
N ARG A 94 22.21 8.44 -12.92
CA ARG A 94 22.18 8.38 -14.39
C ARG A 94 22.54 9.73 -15.02
N ALA A 95 22.04 10.84 -14.49
CA ALA A 95 22.39 12.19 -14.95
C ALA A 95 23.87 12.52 -14.71
N ALA A 96 24.41 12.17 -13.54
CA ALA A 96 25.82 12.32 -13.22
C ALA A 96 26.69 11.52 -14.20
N ASN A 97 26.37 10.25 -14.43
CA ASN A 97 27.08 9.39 -15.38
C ASN A 97 27.03 9.95 -16.82
N LEU A 98 25.88 10.43 -17.28
CA LEU A 98 25.76 11.10 -18.59
C LEU A 98 26.62 12.37 -18.66
N SER A 99 26.69 13.16 -17.58
CA SER A 99 27.53 14.37 -17.55
C SER A 99 29.04 14.07 -17.54
N MET A 100 29.43 12.95 -16.94
CA MET A 100 30.84 12.55 -16.79
C MET A 100 31.36 11.78 -18.01
N LEU A 101 30.52 10.91 -18.58
CA LEU A 101 30.86 9.99 -19.68
C LEU A 101 30.38 10.49 -21.07
N GLY A 102 29.60 11.56 -21.13
CA GLY A 102 29.12 12.18 -22.37
C GLY A 102 30.16 13.00 -23.14
N ARG A 103 31.42 12.54 -23.19
CA ARG A 103 32.46 13.02 -24.11
C ARG A 103 33.00 11.86 -24.92
#